data_AF-A0A7H0HK58-F1
#
_entry.id   AF-A0A7H0HK58-F1
#
_cell.length_a   1.000
_cell.length_b   1.000
_cell.length_c   1.000
_cell.angle_alpha   90.00
_cell.angle_beta   90.00
_cell.angle_gamma   90.00
#
_symmetry.space_group_name_H-M   'P 1'
#
loop_
_entity.id
_entity.type
_entity.pdbx_description
1 polymer ?
#
loop_
_entity_poly.entity_id
_entity_poly.type
_entity_poly.pdbx_seq_one_letter_code
_entity_poly.pdbx_strand_id
1 'polypeptide(L)'
;MPTLVAALTLVALLKLSLVELPRWHLAFWFGVLITLALFQSMPKSQAVLNGVGSFLGAWLYFWLLDCTDNVADRVLHWLILIGGFFLLIASRLYIDIRVYGISF
;
A
#
# COMPACT_ATOMS: atom_id res chain seq x y z
N MET A 1 12.48 9.00 -2.51
CA MET A 1 12.23 7.59 -2.89
C MET A 1 10.82 7.20 -2.46
N PRO A 2 9.84 7.23 -3.37
CA PRO A 2 8.43 6.90 -3.12
C PRO A 2 8.20 5.51 -2.53
N THR A 3 9.03 4.51 -2.88
CA THR A 3 9.02 3.18 -2.25
C THR A 3 9.21 3.23 -0.75
N LEU A 4 10.18 4.00 -0.27
CA LEU A 4 10.50 4.09 1.15
C LEU A 4 9.35 4.75 1.92
N VAL A 5 8.76 5.81 1.35
CA VAL A 5 7.55 6.44 1.89
C VAL A 5 6.39 5.45 1.94
N ALA A 6 6.18 4.67 0.87
CA ALA A 6 5.13 3.66 0.82
C ALA A 6 5.33 2.57 1.89
N ALA A 7 6.54 2.01 2.01
CA ALA A 7 6.85 0.96 2.97
C ALA A 7 6.65 1.44 4.41
N LEU A 8 7.22 2.60 4.78
CA LEU A 8 7.05 3.16 6.13
C LEU A 8 5.59 3.47 6.44
N THR A 9 4.85 4.02 5.46
CA THR A 9 3.42 4.31 5.63
C THR A 9 2.61 3.04 5.81
N LEU A 10 2.86 2.00 5.01
CA LEU A 10 2.15 0.73 5.11
C LEU A 10 2.42 0.04 6.46
N VAL A 11 3.67 0.09 6.95
CA VAL A 11 4.03 -0.42 8.29
C VAL A 11 3.32 0.37 9.40
N ALA A 12 3.30 1.69 9.31
CA ALA A 12 2.61 2.54 10.29
C ALA A 12 1.10 2.26 10.30
N LEU A 13 0.48 2.13 9.13
CA LEU A 13 -0.95 1.83 8.99
C LEU A 13 -1.30 0.43 9.48
N LEU A 14 -0.46 -0.57 9.26
CA LEU A 14 -0.62 -1.91 9.82
C LEU A 14 -0.53 -1.93 11.35
N LYS A 15 0.31 -1.06 11.95
CA LYS A 15 0.28 -0.88 13.40
C LYS A 15 -1.01 -0.20 13.87
N LEU A 16 -1.50 0.79 13.12
CA LEU A 16 -2.74 1.48 13.44
C LEU A 16 -3.99 0.62 13.21
N SER A 17 -3.95 -0.40 12.35
CA SER A 17 -5.05 -1.36 12.21
C SER A 17 -5.28 -2.20 13.47
N LEU A 18 -4.31 -2.25 14.40
CA LEU A 18 -4.49 -2.87 15.71
C LEU A 18 -5.30 -1.98 16.68
N VAL A 19 -5.62 -0.74 16.30
CA VAL A 19 -6.33 0.26 17.12
C VAL A 19 -7.81 0.40 16.68
N GLU A 20 -8.40 -0.66 16.11
CA GLU A 20 -9.82 -0.73 15.69
C GLU A 20 -10.27 0.40 14.72
N LEU A 21 -9.34 1.03 14.01
CA LEU A 21 -9.68 2.05 13.03
C LEU A 21 -10.34 1.44 11.78
N PRO A 22 -11.31 2.12 11.15
CA PRO A 22 -11.92 1.65 9.91
C PRO A 22 -10.86 1.45 8.83
N ARG A 23 -10.78 0.24 8.28
CA ARG A 23 -9.76 -0.18 7.30
C ARG A 23 -9.75 0.67 6.02
N TRP A 24 -10.92 1.14 5.60
CA TRP A 24 -11.08 2.09 4.49
C TRP A 24 -10.33 3.40 4.75
N HIS A 25 -10.32 3.88 6.00
CA HIS A 25 -9.67 5.12 6.39
C HIS A 25 -8.13 4.99 6.28
N LEU A 26 -7.59 3.83 6.66
CA LEU A 26 -6.17 3.51 6.49
C LEU A 26 -5.78 3.47 5.01
N ALA A 27 -6.58 2.81 4.18
CA ALA A 27 -6.37 2.78 2.74
C ALA A 27 -6.44 4.17 2.10
N PHE A 28 -7.39 5.01 2.54
CA PHE A 28 -7.54 6.39 2.09
C PHE A 28 -6.27 7.21 2.33
N TRP A 29 -5.77 7.21 3.57
CA TRP A 29 -4.53 7.92 3.89
C TRP A 29 -3.31 7.37 3.17
N PHE A 30 -3.25 6.05 2.95
CA PHE A 30 -2.21 5.46 2.10
C PHE A 30 -2.25 6.06 0.69
N GLY A 31 -3.41 6.08 0.04
CA GLY A 31 -3.58 6.67 -1.28
C GLY A 31 -3.19 8.15 -1.34
N VAL A 32 -3.62 8.94 -0.35
CA VAL A 32 -3.28 10.37 -0.26
C VAL A 32 -1.78 10.57 -0.13
N LEU A 33 -1.13 9.88 0.81
CA LEU A 33 0.30 10.01 1.07
C LEU A 33 1.15 9.60 -0.16
N ILE A 34 0.74 8.54 -0.85
CA ILE A 34 1.41 8.14 -2.10
C ILE A 34 1.20 9.19 -3.19
N THR A 35 -0.01 9.72 -3.37
CA THR A 35 -0.28 10.76 -4.36
C THR A 35 0.63 11.97 -4.13
N LEU A 36 0.75 12.41 -2.86
CA LEU A 36 1.60 13.53 -2.48
C LEU A 36 3.09 13.23 -2.73
N ALA A 37 3.56 12.03 -2.40
CA ALA A 37 4.93 11.61 -2.65
C ALA A 37 5.28 11.57 -4.15
N LEU A 38 4.32 11.22 -5.00
CA LEU A 38 4.51 11.12 -6.45
C LEU A 38 4.30 12.44 -7.19
N PHE A 39 3.65 13.42 -6.56
CA PHE A 39 3.24 14.67 -7.21
C PHE A 39 4.40 15.49 -7.77
N GLN A 40 5.58 15.41 -7.14
CA GLN A 40 6.79 16.09 -7.59
C GLN A 40 7.63 15.26 -8.59
N SER A 41 7.29 13.98 -8.78
CA SER A 41 8.14 13.03 -9.52
C SER A 41 7.54 12.55 -10.85
N MET A 42 6.26 12.82 -11.11
CA MET A 42 5.58 12.43 -12.35
C MET A 42 4.46 13.41 -12.73
N PRO A 43 3.90 13.35 -13.95
CA PRO A 43 2.77 14.18 -14.34
C PRO A 43 1.58 14.02 -13.38
N LYS A 44 0.89 15.12 -13.07
CA LYS A 44 -0.20 15.15 -12.07
C LYS A 44 -1.28 14.10 -12.32
N SER A 45 -1.66 13.88 -13.58
CA SER A 45 -2.63 12.85 -13.96
C SER A 45 -2.16 11.44 -13.60
N GLN A 46 -0.89 11.13 -13.84
CA GLN A 46 -0.29 9.84 -13.48
C GLN A 46 -0.14 9.69 -11.97
N ALA A 47 0.20 10.77 -11.25
CA ALA A 47 0.30 10.76 -9.80
C ALA A 47 -1.05 10.45 -9.14
N VAL A 48 -2.13 11.08 -9.63
CA VAL A 48 -3.50 10.84 -9.16
C VAL A 48 -3.95 9.41 -9.46
N LEU A 49 -3.72 8.91 -10.69
CA LEU A 49 -4.04 7.51 -11.03
C LEU A 49 -3.29 6.51 -10.14
N ASN A 50 -2.01 6.78 -9.86
CA ASN A 50 -1.22 5.95 -8.94
C ASN A 50 -1.71 6.02 -7.50
N GLY A 51 -2.17 7.19 -7.06
CA GLY A 51 -2.83 7.41 -5.78
C GLY A 51 -4.10 6.60 -5.61
N VAL A 52 -4.99 6.69 -6.59
CA VAL A 52 -6.24 5.91 -6.63
C VAL A 52 -5.94 4.41 -6.69
N GLY A 53 -4.98 3.98 -7.49
CA GLY A 53 -4.54 2.58 -7.53
C GLY A 53 -3.96 2.10 -6.19
N SER A 54 -3.21 2.96 -5.49
CA SER A 54 -2.69 2.67 -4.13
C SER A 54 -3.82 2.49 -3.14
N PHE A 55 -4.81 3.39 -3.18
CA PHE A 55 -6.00 3.33 -2.35
C PHE A 55 -6.74 2.00 -2.58
N LEU A 56 -7.04 1.65 -3.83
CA LEU A 56 -7.75 0.41 -4.15
C LEU A 56 -6.95 -0.83 -3.73
N GLY A 57 -5.64 -0.84 -3.98
CA GLY A 57 -4.76 -1.94 -3.58
C GLY A 57 -4.69 -2.11 -2.06
N ALA A 58 -4.51 -1.01 -1.31
CA ALA A 58 -4.50 -1.03 0.14
C ALA A 58 -5.86 -1.37 0.73
N TRP A 59 -6.96 -0.89 0.14
CA TRP A 59 -8.31 -1.23 0.58
C TRP A 59 -8.57 -2.72 0.42
N LEU A 60 -8.29 -3.29 -0.76
CA LEU A 60 -8.41 -4.72 -0.99
C LEU A 60 -7.54 -5.52 0.00
N TYR A 61 -6.30 -5.08 0.22
CA TYR A 61 -5.38 -5.70 1.17
C TYR A 61 -5.94 -5.73 2.60
N PHE A 62 -6.37 -4.58 3.13
CA PHE A 62 -6.93 -4.53 4.49
C PHE A 62 -8.26 -5.26 4.60
N TRP A 63 -9.09 -5.24 3.56
CA TRP A 63 -10.35 -5.99 3.51
C TRP A 63 -10.10 -7.51 3.54
N LEU A 64 -9.16 -8.01 2.75
CA LEU A 64 -8.77 -9.43 2.77
C LEU A 64 -8.19 -9.86 4.13
N LEU A 65 -7.42 -8.98 4.78
CA LEU A 65 -6.97 -9.23 6.15
C LEU A 65 -8.14 -9.32 7.14
N ASP A 66 -9.23 -8.60 6.91
CA ASP A 66 -10.43 -8.61 7.78
C ASP A 66 -11.17 -9.92 7.64
N CYS A 67 -11.41 -10.31 6.40
CA CYS A 67 -12.08 -11.55 6.07
C CYS A 67 -11.32 -12.78 6.59
N THR A 68 -10.00 -12.69 6.75
CA THR A 68 -9.16 -13.80 7.18
C THR A 68 -8.75 -13.76 8.66
N ASP A 69 -9.09 -12.70 9.38
CA ASP A 69 -8.68 -12.50 10.79
C ASP A 69 -9.32 -13.53 11.74
N ASN A 70 -10.58 -13.90 11.47
CA ASN A 70 -11.38 -14.82 12.30
C ASN A 70 -11.40 -16.27 11.79
N VAL A 71 -10.61 -16.61 10.76
CA VAL A 71 -10.57 -17.97 10.22
C VAL A 71 -9.65 -18.82 11.09
N ALA A 72 -10.13 -19.99 11.53
CA ALA A 72 -9.38 -20.92 12.38
C ALA A 72 -8.04 -21.34 11.76
N ASP A 73 -7.98 -21.37 10.43
CA ASP A 73 -6.78 -21.65 9.66
C ASP A 73 -6.09 -20.34 9.23
N ARG A 74 -5.11 -19.90 10.04
CA ARG A 74 -4.42 -18.61 9.87
C ARG A 74 -3.42 -18.60 8.70
N VAL A 75 -3.21 -19.71 8.01
CA VAL A 75 -2.25 -19.79 6.88
C VAL A 75 -2.61 -18.78 5.79
N LEU A 76 -3.89 -18.66 5.46
CA LEU A 76 -4.37 -17.68 4.48
C LEU A 76 -4.15 -16.24 4.96
N HIS A 77 -4.39 -15.97 6.23
CA HIS A 77 -4.14 -14.65 6.81
C HIS A 77 -2.66 -14.28 6.70
N TRP A 78 -1.75 -15.18 7.06
CA TRP A 78 -0.31 -14.95 6.95
C TRP A 78 0.15 -14.76 5.50
N LEU A 79 -0.41 -15.54 4.57
CA LEU A 79 -0.12 -15.40 3.14
C LEU A 79 -0.58 -14.04 2.62
N ILE A 80 -1.78 -13.59 3.01
CA ILE A 80 -2.28 -12.26 2.64
C ILE A 80 -1.42 -11.17 3.27
N LEU A 81 -1.09 -11.28 4.56
CA LEU A 81 -0.27 -10.31 5.28
C LEU A 81 1.09 -10.12 4.62
N ILE A 82 1.84 -11.21 4.43
CA ILE A 82 3.21 -11.14 3.89
C ILE A 82 3.17 -10.88 2.39
N GLY A 83 2.34 -11.63 1.66
CA GLY A 83 2.24 -11.56 0.21
C GLY A 83 1.69 -10.23 -0.27
N GLY A 84 0.59 -9.75 0.33
CA GLY A 84 -0.02 -8.46 0.00
C GLY A 84 0.89 -7.29 0.32
N PHE A 85 1.59 -7.33 1.46
CA PHE A 85 2.60 -6.33 1.81
C PHE A 85 3.72 -6.28 0.74
N PHE A 86 4.26 -7.45 0.37
CA PHE A 86 5.31 -7.53 -0.64
C PHE A 86 4.82 -7.03 -2.01
N LEU A 87 3.60 -7.39 -2.42
CA LEU A 87 3.03 -7.01 -3.71
C LEU A 87 2.81 -5.48 -3.80
N LEU A 88 2.30 -4.87 -2.72
CA LEU A 88 2.14 -3.41 -2.65
C LEU A 88 3.48 -2.68 -2.74
N ILE A 89 4.51 -3.16 -2.05
CA ILE A 89 5.86 -2.56 -2.12
C ILE A 89 6.49 -2.80 -3.49
N ALA A 90 6.44 -4.02 -4.02
CA ALA A 90 7.01 -4.37 -5.32
C ALA A 90 6.40 -3.53 -6.45
N SER A 91 5.09 -3.26 -6.40
CA SER A 91 4.42 -2.37 -7.36
C SER A 91 5.01 -0.95 -7.36
N ARG A 92 5.43 -0.46 -6.19
CA ARG A 92 6.06 0.86 -6.03
C ARG A 92 7.53 0.84 -6.45
N LEU A 93 8.22 -0.25 -6.17
CA LEU A 93 9.60 -0.45 -6.60
C LEU A 93 9.71 -0.50 -8.12
N TYR A 94 8.74 -1.11 -8.79
CA TYR A 94 8.62 -1.05 -10.24
C TYR A 94 8.48 0.39 -10.77
N ILE A 95 7.67 1.22 -10.11
CA ILE A 95 7.53 2.64 -10.46
C ILE A 95 8.83 3.38 -10.22
N ASP A 96 9.52 3.13 -9.11
CA ASP A 96 10.78 3.80 -8.80
C ASP A 96 11.87 3.44 -9.82
N ILE A 97 11.94 2.18 -10.29
CA ILE A 97 12.83 1.77 -11.37
C ILE A 97 12.49 2.52 -12.67
N ARG A 98 11.20 2.60 -13.03
CA ARG A 98 10.74 3.22 -14.28
C ARG A 98 10.90 4.74 -14.29
N VAL A 99 10.68 5.41 -13.16
CA VAL A 99 10.66 6.88 -13.05
C VAL A 99 12.04 7.44 -12.73
N TYR A 100 12.80 6.79 -11.83
CA TYR A 100 14.12 7.28 -11.42
C TYR A 100 15.28 6.58 -12.14
N GLY A 101 15.00 5.61 -13.03
CA GLY A 101 16.02 4.96 -13.84
C GLY A 101 17.07 4.22 -13.03
N ILE A 102 16.72 3.73 -11.83
CA ILE A 102 17.61 2.90 -11.01
C ILE A 102 17.79 1.56 -11.75
N SER A 103 18.82 1.48 -12.60
CA SER A 103 19.33 0.22 -13.12
C SER A 103 20.10 -0.47 -12.00
N PHE A 104 19.65 -1.67 -11.62
CA PHE A 104 20.46 -2.57 -10.81
C PHE A 104 21.66 -3.09 -11.60
#